data_AF-A0A8T0W8M6-F1
#
_entry.id   AF-A0A8T0W8M6-F1
#
_cell.length_a   1.000
_cell.length_b   1.000
_cell.length_c   1.000
_cell.angle_alpha   90.00
_cell.angle_beta   90.00
_cell.angle_gamma   90.00
#
_symmetry.space_group_name_H-M   'P 1'
#
loop_
_entity.id
_entity.type
_entity.pdbx_description
1 polymer ?
#
loop_
_entity_poly.entity_id
_entity_poly.type
_entity_poly.pdbx_seq_one_letter_code
_entity_poly.pdbx_strand_id
1 'polypeptide(L)'
;MPGVPSASGSRMWSRWRDEITFDRLQKVGRMADQFAKPRSNPTETRDGVTLPSYRGDIINSDAFDEKSHVSDPEMLIQAYSQSASTLNLLRGFARGGFTDLQRVT
;
A
#
# COMPACT_ATOMS: atom_id res chain seq x y z
N MET A 1 -17.57 19.52 35.87
CA MET A 1 -16.44 19.55 34.92
C MET A 1 -15.16 19.21 35.68
N PRO A 2 -14.71 17.95 35.72
CA PRO A 2 -13.38 17.64 36.25
C PRO A 2 -12.35 17.71 35.11
N GLY A 3 -11.23 18.36 35.40
CA GLY A 3 -10.21 18.78 34.43
C GLY A 3 -9.35 17.64 33.86
N VAL A 4 -8.83 17.89 32.66
CA VAL A 4 -7.91 17.00 31.94
C VAL A 4 -6.51 17.10 32.57
N PRO A 5 -5.90 16.00 33.05
CA PRO A 5 -4.53 16.03 33.54
C PRO A 5 -3.55 16.10 32.36
N SER A 6 -2.63 17.07 32.36
CA SER A 6 -1.51 17.08 31.41
C SER A 6 -0.49 16.00 31.79
N ALA A 7 -0.40 14.94 30.99
CA ALA A 7 0.62 13.90 31.14
C ALA A 7 1.57 13.89 29.94
N SER A 8 2.86 14.01 30.22
CA SER A 8 3.98 13.86 29.29
C SER A 8 3.86 12.56 28.46
N GLY A 9 3.90 12.71 27.13
CA GLY A 9 3.50 11.70 26.15
C GLY A 9 4.23 10.37 26.26
N SER A 10 5.43 10.29 26.84
CA SER A 10 6.21 9.04 26.86
C SER A 10 5.59 7.94 27.74
N ARG A 11 4.92 8.31 28.85
CA ARG A 11 4.29 7.34 29.76
C ARG A 11 2.92 6.85 29.27
N MET A 12 2.26 7.61 28.40
CA MET A 12 0.97 7.24 27.83
C MET A 12 1.14 6.06 26.86
N TRP A 13 2.14 6.11 25.97
CA TRP A 13 2.41 5.05 25.00
C TRP A 13 2.87 3.72 25.61
N SER A 14 3.46 3.74 26.80
CA SER A 14 3.85 2.50 27.51
C SER A 14 2.63 1.84 28.16
N ARG A 15 1.77 2.62 28.84
CA ARG A 15 0.55 2.09 29.48
C ARG A 15 -0.45 1.49 28.47
N TRP A 16 -0.60 2.12 27.30
CA TRP A 16 -1.44 1.58 26.21
C TRP A 16 -0.89 0.28 25.59
N ARG A 17 0.41 0.03 25.71
CA ARG A 17 1.04 -1.21 25.24
C ARG A 17 0.80 -2.39 26.19
N ASP A 18 0.69 -2.09 27.48
CA ASP A 18 0.49 -3.09 28.53
C ASP A 18 -1.00 -3.45 28.75
N GLU A 19 -1.93 -2.51 28.49
CA GLU A 19 -3.39 -2.74 28.59
C GLU A 19 -3.99 -3.51 27.41
N ILE A 20 -3.33 -3.53 26.25
CA ILE A 20 -3.77 -4.34 25.11
C ILE A 20 -3.12 -5.71 25.22
N THR A 21 -3.77 -6.62 25.96
CA THR A 21 -3.45 -8.06 25.93
C THR A 21 -3.76 -8.59 24.53
N PHE A 22 -2.77 -8.54 23.63
CA PHE A 22 -2.84 -9.13 22.30
C PHE A 22 -2.67 -10.64 22.40
N ASP A 23 -3.77 -11.37 22.60
CA ASP A 23 -3.77 -12.84 22.50
C ASP A 23 -3.54 -13.33 21.04
N ARG A 24 -3.61 -12.41 20.04
CA ARG A 24 -3.31 -12.73 18.63
C ARG A 24 -2.95 -11.51 17.78
N LEU A 25 -1.71 -11.47 17.27
CA LEU A 25 -1.30 -10.51 16.23
C LEU A 25 -1.79 -10.94 14.85
N GLN A 26 -2.48 -10.04 14.14
CA GLN A 26 -2.96 -10.24 12.77
C GLN A 26 -2.04 -9.51 11.78
N LYS A 27 -1.47 -10.25 10.82
CA LYS A 27 -0.56 -9.70 9.81
C LYS A 27 -1.37 -9.23 8.59
N VAL A 28 -1.29 -7.95 8.28
CA VAL A 28 -1.93 -7.34 7.10
C VAL A 28 -0.86 -6.63 6.27
N GLY A 29 -0.68 -7.05 5.01
CA GLY A 29 0.26 -6.44 4.07
C GLY A 29 -0.47 -5.63 3.00
N ARG A 30 0.11 -4.49 2.58
CA ARG A 30 -0.30 -3.77 1.38
C ARG A 30 0.35 -4.41 0.16
N MET A 31 -0.28 -5.45 -0.36
CA MET A 31 0.22 -6.30 -1.45
C MET A 31 -0.95 -6.76 -2.31
N ALA A 32 -0.67 -7.23 -3.52
CA ALA A 32 -1.66 -7.85 -4.41
C ALA A 32 -2.85 -6.94 -4.79
N ASP A 33 -2.72 -5.62 -4.68
CA ASP A 33 -3.39 -4.57 -5.47
C ASP A 33 -3.10 -3.19 -4.83
N GLN A 34 -1.98 -2.57 -5.21
CA GLN A 34 -1.60 -1.22 -4.76
C GLN A 34 -1.12 -0.40 -5.96
N PHE A 35 -1.80 -0.54 -7.09
CA PHE A 35 -1.36 0.06 -8.34
C PHE A 35 -1.77 1.52 -8.48
N ALA A 36 -2.95 1.91 -7.96
CA ALA A 36 -3.44 3.29 -8.02
C ALA A 36 -2.70 4.23 -7.05
N LYS A 37 -2.39 5.44 -7.52
CA LYS A 37 -1.67 6.48 -6.79
C LYS A 37 -2.46 7.79 -6.89
N PRO A 38 -3.10 8.28 -5.80
CA PRO A 38 -3.79 9.57 -5.83
C PRO A 38 -2.77 10.70 -6.04
N ARG A 39 -3.15 11.69 -6.85
CA ARG A 39 -2.33 12.88 -7.12
C ARG A 39 -3.12 14.13 -6.78
N SER A 40 -2.46 15.08 -6.12
CA SER A 40 -3.07 16.37 -5.75
C SER A 40 -3.36 17.27 -6.95
N ASN A 41 -2.61 17.11 -8.04
CA ASN A 41 -2.78 17.87 -9.27
C ASN A 41 -3.16 16.92 -10.43
N PRO A 42 -4.21 17.21 -11.22
CA PRO A 42 -4.57 16.39 -12.38
C PRO A 42 -3.52 16.37 -13.49
N THR A 43 -2.60 17.34 -13.56
CA THR A 43 -1.57 17.44 -14.61
C THR A 43 -0.16 17.60 -14.03
N GLU A 44 0.82 17.21 -14.83
CA GLU A 44 2.26 17.32 -14.53
C GLU A 44 2.97 18.01 -15.71
N THR A 45 3.82 18.99 -15.41
CA THR A 45 4.58 19.74 -16.41
C THR A 45 6.07 19.43 -16.25
N ARG A 46 6.74 19.02 -17.33
CA ARG A 46 8.19 18.83 -17.40
C ARG A 46 8.71 19.47 -18.68
N ASP A 47 9.82 20.20 -18.60
CA ASP A 47 10.46 20.86 -19.75
C ASP A 47 9.50 21.68 -20.64
N GLY A 48 8.50 22.31 -20.02
CA GLY A 48 7.49 23.13 -20.71
C GLY A 48 6.30 22.35 -21.31
N VAL A 49 6.32 21.01 -21.30
CA VAL A 49 5.23 20.16 -21.78
C VAL A 49 4.34 19.73 -20.61
N THR A 50 3.03 19.89 -20.76
CA THR A 50 2.03 19.52 -19.73
C THR A 50 1.22 18.31 -20.16
N LEU A 51 1.24 17.25 -19.34
CA LEU A 51 0.51 16.01 -19.56
C LEU A 51 -0.37 15.66 -18.34
N PRO A 52 -1.39 14.79 -18.47
CA PRO A 52 -2.10 14.24 -17.31
C PRO A 52 -1.13 13.62 -16.31
N SER A 53 -1.36 13.74 -15.01
CA SER A 53 -0.49 13.13 -14.01
C SER A 53 -0.51 11.60 -14.13
N TYR A 54 0.63 10.95 -13.92
CA TYR A 54 0.66 9.50 -13.70
C TYR A 54 -0.07 9.15 -12.40
N ARG A 55 -1.05 8.25 -12.50
CA ARG A 55 -1.97 7.84 -11.42
C ARG A 55 -1.81 6.37 -11.02
N GLY A 56 -0.74 5.72 -11.49
CA GLY A 56 -0.47 4.33 -11.17
C GLY A 56 -0.77 3.38 -12.32
N ASP A 57 -0.16 2.20 -12.27
CA ASP A 57 -0.08 1.24 -13.39
C ASP A 57 -1.42 0.60 -13.77
N ILE A 58 -2.46 0.83 -12.96
CA ILE A 58 -3.85 0.44 -13.24
C ILE A 58 -4.61 1.49 -14.06
N ILE A 59 -4.06 2.70 -14.22
CA ILE A 59 -4.69 3.82 -14.94
C ILE A 59 -3.86 4.23 -16.15
N ASN A 60 -2.57 4.48 -15.97
CA ASN A 60 -1.66 4.94 -17.02
C ASN A 60 -0.21 4.54 -16.70
N SER A 61 0.72 4.78 -17.63
CA SER A 61 2.13 4.43 -17.48
C SER A 61 2.97 5.62 -16.98
N ASP A 62 4.16 5.34 -16.44
CA ASP A 62 5.06 6.32 -15.84
C ASP A 62 5.95 7.04 -16.86
N ALA A 63 6.06 6.50 -18.09
CA ALA A 63 6.78 7.11 -19.18
C ALA A 63 6.15 8.46 -19.58
N PHE A 64 6.96 9.54 -19.55
CA PHE A 64 6.49 10.91 -19.78
C PHE A 64 6.32 11.23 -21.27
N ASP A 65 5.35 10.57 -21.90
CA ASP A 65 4.90 10.82 -23.26
C ASP A 65 3.37 10.84 -23.35
N GLU A 66 2.83 11.44 -24.40
CA GLU A 66 1.39 11.66 -24.53
C GLU A 66 0.59 10.36 -24.52
N LYS A 67 1.09 9.29 -25.15
CA LYS A 67 0.37 8.01 -25.23
C LYS A 67 0.33 7.32 -23.87
N SER A 68 1.46 7.31 -23.16
CA SER A 68 1.61 6.68 -21.86
C SER A 68 0.77 7.32 -20.76
N HIS A 69 0.41 8.59 -20.91
CA HIS A 69 -0.42 9.33 -19.94
C HIS A 69 -1.93 9.33 -20.24
N VAL A 70 -2.36 8.73 -21.35
CA VAL A 70 -3.77 8.44 -21.62
C VAL A 70 -4.24 7.30 -20.72
N SER A 71 -5.45 7.41 -20.17
CA SER A 71 -6.02 6.34 -19.35
C SER A 71 -6.48 5.16 -20.20
N ASP A 72 -6.04 3.95 -19.86
CA ASP A 72 -6.36 2.72 -20.60
C ASP A 72 -7.15 1.73 -19.71
N PRO A 73 -8.44 1.46 -20.02
CA PRO A 73 -9.25 0.50 -19.28
C PRO A 73 -8.68 -0.93 -19.28
N GLU A 74 -7.92 -1.34 -20.29
CA GLU A 74 -7.32 -2.68 -20.35
C GLU A 74 -6.30 -2.93 -19.22
N MET A 75 -5.72 -1.85 -18.67
CA MET A 75 -4.83 -1.93 -17.51
C MET A 75 -5.54 -2.46 -16.25
N LEU A 76 -6.87 -2.36 -16.16
CA LEU A 76 -7.65 -2.96 -15.07
C LEU A 76 -7.55 -4.49 -15.10
N ILE A 77 -7.59 -5.09 -16.30
CA ILE A 77 -7.51 -6.54 -16.49
C ILE A 77 -6.09 -7.03 -16.17
N GLN A 78 -5.08 -6.26 -16.57
CA GLN A 78 -3.69 -6.54 -16.24
C GLN A 78 -3.44 -6.47 -14.72
N ALA A 79 -3.91 -5.40 -14.07
CA ALA A 79 -3.81 -5.25 -12.62
C ALA A 79 -4.50 -6.40 -11.88
N TYR A 80 -5.71 -6.81 -12.30
CA TYR A 80 -6.38 -7.98 -11.74
C TYR A 80 -5.54 -9.25 -11.86
N SER A 81 -4.95 -9.50 -13.03
CA SER A 81 -4.13 -10.69 -13.29
C SER A 81 -2.86 -10.72 -12.43
N GLN A 82 -2.20 -9.57 -12.26
CA GLN A 82 -1.03 -9.42 -11.38
C GLN A 82 -1.40 -9.63 -9.90
N SER A 83 -2.52 -9.04 -9.47
CA SER A 83 -3.07 -9.19 -8.12
C SER A 83 -3.39 -10.64 -7.80
N ALA A 84 -4.09 -11.34 -8.69
CA ALA A 84 -4.43 -12.75 -8.55
C ALA A 84 -3.17 -13.64 -8.45
N SER A 85 -2.18 -13.40 -9.32
CA SER A 85 -0.91 -14.12 -9.31
C SER A 85 -0.13 -13.92 -8.01
N THR A 86 -0.05 -12.67 -7.54
CA THR A 86 0.62 -12.31 -6.28
C THR A 86 -0.08 -12.96 -5.09
N LEU A 87 -1.41 -12.93 -5.04
CA LEU A 87 -2.18 -13.54 -3.96
C LEU A 87 -2.03 -15.07 -3.96
N ASN A 88 -2.00 -15.70 -5.12
CA ASN A 88 -1.77 -17.14 -5.25
C ASN A 88 -0.39 -17.54 -4.74
N LEU A 89 0.65 -16.75 -5.05
CA LEU A 89 2.00 -16.96 -4.52
C LEU A 89 2.04 -16.80 -2.99
N LEU A 90 1.44 -15.73 -2.45
CA LEU A 90 1.36 -15.50 -1.00
C LEU A 90 0.65 -16.65 -0.27
N ARG A 91 -0.43 -17.18 -0.85
CA ARG A 91 -1.11 -18.39 -0.33
C ARG A 91 -0.22 -19.62 -0.39
N GLY A 92 0.54 -19.78 -1.47
CA GLY A 92 1.54 -20.84 -1.62
C GLY A 92 2.58 -20.79 -0.50
N PHE A 93 3.17 -19.62 -0.23
CA PHE A 93 4.16 -19.46 0.85
C PHE A 93 3.59 -19.65 2.26
N ALA A 94 2.35 -19.19 2.50
CA ALA A 94 1.68 -19.39 3.79
C ALA A 94 1.35 -20.86 4.08
N ARG A 95 1.11 -21.68 3.05
CA ARG A 95 0.78 -23.11 3.19
C ARG A 95 2.00 -24.03 3.06
N GLY A 96 3.01 -23.62 2.31
CA GLY A 96 4.20 -24.41 1.97
C GLY A 96 5.36 -24.35 2.96
N GLY A 97 5.15 -23.84 4.18
CA GLY A 97 6.16 -23.84 5.25
C GLY A 97 7.20 -22.71 5.20
N PHE A 98 7.08 -21.74 4.28
CA PHE A 98 7.98 -20.58 4.23
C PHE A 98 7.71 -19.54 5.33
N THR A 99 6.59 -19.65 6.04
CA THR A 99 6.25 -18.83 7.21
C THR A 99 6.83 -19.38 8.52
N ASP A 100 7.66 -20.42 8.47
CA ASP A 100 8.31 -20.96 9.66
C ASP A 100 9.37 -19.98 10.18
N LEU A 101 9.29 -19.65 11.47
CA LEU A 101 10.18 -18.70 12.15
C LEU A 101 11.65 -19.18 12.17
N GLN A 102 11.91 -20.45 11.84
CA GLN A 102 13.25 -21.03 11.77
C GLN A 102 14.15 -20.47 10.65
N ARG A 103 13.61 -19.64 9.76
CA ARG A 103 14.39 -19.03 8.66
C ARG A 103 15.01 -17.67 8.98
N VAL A 104 14.73 -17.11 10.16
CA VAL A 104 15.33 -15.88 10.68
C VAL A 104 16.22 -16.26 11.87
N THR A 105 17.38 -16.84 11.56
CA THR A 105 18.49 -17.03 12.53
C THR A 105 19.77 -16.55 11.88
#